data_AF-A0A8T2WIQ1-F1
#
_entry.id   AF-A0A8T2WIQ1-F1
#
_cell.length_a   1.000
_cell.length_b   1.000
_cell.length_c   1.000
_cell.angle_alpha   90.00
_cell.angle_beta   90.00
_cell.angle_gamma   90.00
#
_symmetry.space_group_name_H-M   'P 1'
#
loop_
_entity.id
_entity.type
_entity.pdbx_description
1 polymer ?
#
loop_
_entity_poly.entity_id
_entity_poly.type
_entity_poly.pdbx_seq_one_letter_code
_entity_poly.pdbx_strand_id
1 'polypeptide(L)'
;MASALQNATASLQSKTPPSARLPTNFTSPKPLNLSFSATFPSLNLSTTATTTNRRRGGSALGTKMSATAAGSYALALADVAKSNNTLDATASDIDKIERLFSNPAANDFFTNPTIDLEKKRQVIDEFAKSSALQPLTANFINILIDSKRVDLVKDIVVEFEKVYNKMTDTQLAVVSSVVALESQHLAQIAKQVQKLTGAKNVRIKTVIDPSLVAGFTVRYGSSGSKMIDMSVKKQLEEITAQLDLSDIELAA
;
A
#
# COMPACT_ATOMS: atom_id res chain seq x y z
N MET A 1 -51.09 -27.17 -59.78
CA MET A 1 -51.56 -26.01 -58.97
C MET A 1 -50.32 -25.45 -58.28
N ALA A 2 -49.59 -24.58 -58.96
CA ALA A 2 -49.64 -23.11 -58.82
C ALA A 2 -48.96 -22.66 -57.50
N SER A 3 -47.70 -22.18 -57.55
CA SER A 3 -47.31 -20.73 -57.48
C SER A 3 -47.33 -20.21 -56.04
N ALA A 4 -46.39 -19.44 -55.47
CA ALA A 4 -45.27 -18.62 -55.92
C ALA A 4 -44.32 -18.44 -54.69
N LEU A 5 -42.98 -18.52 -54.79
CA LEU A 5 -42.06 -17.41 -55.12
C LEU A 5 -42.54 -16.00 -54.72
N GLN A 6 -42.03 -15.47 -53.62
CA GLN A 6 -41.83 -14.03 -53.50
C GLN A 6 -40.60 -13.72 -52.65
N ASN A 7 -39.52 -13.38 -53.35
CA ASN A 7 -38.41 -12.59 -52.82
C ASN A 7 -38.92 -11.19 -52.50
N ALA A 8 -38.67 -10.71 -51.29
CA ALA A 8 -38.83 -9.30 -50.93
C ALA A 8 -37.45 -8.64 -50.87
N THR A 9 -37.16 -7.87 -51.91
CA THR A 9 -36.07 -6.92 -52.03
C THR A 9 -36.28 -5.76 -51.06
N ALA A 10 -35.44 -5.65 -50.03
CA ALA A 10 -35.41 -4.49 -49.15
C ALA A 10 -34.44 -3.44 -49.72
N SER A 11 -35.01 -2.30 -50.11
CA SER A 11 -34.32 -1.16 -50.69
C SER A 11 -33.53 -0.37 -49.63
N LEU A 12 -32.26 -0.14 -49.93
CA LEU A 12 -31.38 0.82 -49.24
C LEU A 12 -31.83 2.25 -49.55
N GLN A 13 -32.30 2.99 -48.55
CA GLN A 13 -32.42 4.45 -48.60
C GLN A 13 -31.50 5.08 -47.55
N SER A 14 -30.44 5.71 -48.05
CA SER A 14 -29.51 6.57 -47.32
C SER A 14 -30.21 7.89 -46.98
N LYS A 15 -30.59 8.07 -45.72
CA LYS A 15 -31.06 9.36 -45.20
C LYS A 15 -29.93 10.02 -44.43
N THR A 16 -29.21 10.91 -45.11
CA THR A 16 -28.24 11.83 -44.49
C THR A 16 -28.98 12.83 -43.59
N PRO A 17 -28.47 13.14 -42.39
CA PRO A 17 -29.02 14.21 -41.57
C PRO A 17 -28.54 15.59 -42.07
N PRO A 18 -29.39 16.63 -42.04
CA PRO A 18 -28.99 17.98 -42.43
C PRO A 18 -28.07 18.60 -41.38
N SER A 19 -27.00 19.24 -41.85
CA SER A 19 -26.06 20.02 -41.04
C SER A 19 -26.77 21.18 -40.33
N ALA A 20 -26.82 21.13 -39.00
CA ALA A 20 -27.24 22.26 -38.17
C ALA A 20 -26.12 23.32 -38.11
N ARG A 21 -26.37 24.49 -38.72
CA ARG A 21 -25.54 25.68 -38.58
C ARG A 21 -25.68 26.23 -37.15
N LEU A 22 -24.57 26.25 -36.40
CA LEU A 22 -24.44 27.01 -35.16
C LEU A 22 -24.28 28.51 -35.49
N PRO A 23 -25.06 29.42 -34.90
CA PRO A 23 -24.81 30.86 -35.03
C PRO A 23 -23.63 31.28 -34.15
N THR A 24 -22.62 31.86 -34.77
CA THR A 24 -21.53 32.59 -34.12
C THR A 24 -22.02 33.99 -33.75
N ASN A 25 -22.23 34.24 -32.45
CA ASN A 25 -22.27 35.60 -31.91
C ASN A 25 -21.93 35.57 -30.42
N PHE A 26 -20.63 35.54 -30.11
CA PHE A 26 -20.12 35.87 -28.78
C PHE A 26 -19.96 37.39 -28.70
N THR A 27 -20.97 38.05 -28.13
CA THR A 27 -20.84 39.45 -27.71
C THR A 27 -20.04 39.49 -26.41
N SER A 28 -18.96 40.27 -26.40
CA SER A 28 -18.09 40.47 -25.25
C SER A 28 -18.80 41.27 -24.14
N PRO A 29 -18.77 40.85 -22.87
CA PRO A 29 -19.23 41.72 -21.79
C PRO A 29 -18.18 42.80 -21.49
N LYS A 30 -18.64 44.06 -21.43
CA LYS A 30 -17.94 45.25 -20.93
C LYS A 30 -17.36 44.99 -19.52
N PRO A 31 -16.13 45.44 -19.20
CA PRO A 31 -15.66 45.40 -17.81
C PRO A 31 -16.37 46.48 -16.99
N LEU A 32 -17.05 46.07 -15.92
CA LEU A 32 -17.58 46.93 -14.87
C LEU A 32 -16.41 47.47 -14.03
N ASN A 33 -16.18 48.78 -14.12
CA ASN A 33 -15.21 49.48 -13.30
C ASN A 33 -15.87 49.83 -11.95
N LEU A 34 -15.54 49.09 -10.89
CA LEU A 34 -16.02 49.35 -9.53
C LEU A 34 -14.99 50.21 -8.78
N SER A 35 -15.23 51.52 -8.76
CA SER A 35 -14.51 52.48 -7.94
C SER A 35 -14.99 52.34 -6.48
N PHE A 36 -14.18 51.74 -5.62
CA PHE A 36 -14.43 51.71 -4.17
C PHE A 36 -13.70 52.88 -3.50
N SER A 37 -14.35 54.03 -3.39
CA SER A 37 -13.94 55.10 -2.46
C SER A 37 -14.70 54.93 -1.16
N ALA A 38 -14.20 54.06 -0.28
CA ALA A 38 -14.66 53.99 1.10
C ALA A 38 -13.54 54.48 2.01
N THR A 39 -13.70 55.72 2.48
CA THR A 39 -12.96 56.29 3.60
C THR A 39 -13.29 55.47 4.84
N PHE A 40 -12.40 54.57 5.26
CA PHE A 40 -12.54 53.87 6.54
C PHE A 40 -11.95 54.72 7.66
N PRO A 41 -12.67 54.94 8.78
CA PRO A 41 -12.10 55.60 9.95
C PRO A 41 -11.05 54.69 10.61
N SER A 42 -9.91 55.26 10.96
CA SER A 42 -8.79 54.56 11.61
C SER A 42 -9.16 54.11 13.02
N LEU A 43 -9.35 52.81 13.21
CA LEU A 43 -9.46 52.20 14.54
C LEU A 43 -8.07 52.09 15.17
N ASN A 44 -7.81 52.88 16.21
CA ASN A 44 -6.63 52.75 17.07
C ASN A 44 -6.77 51.48 17.92
N LEU A 45 -6.01 50.44 17.58
CA LEU A 45 -5.90 49.23 18.37
C LEU A 45 -4.79 49.41 19.41
N SER A 46 -5.17 49.72 20.65
CA SER A 46 -4.24 49.76 21.79
C SER A 46 -3.67 48.36 22.03
N THR A 47 -2.40 48.20 21.72
CA THR A 47 -1.58 47.02 22.02
C THR A 47 -1.34 46.94 23.53
N THR A 48 -2.14 46.12 24.22
CA THR A 48 -1.79 45.66 25.56
C THR A 48 -1.29 44.23 25.44
N ALA A 49 0.03 44.07 25.59
CA ALA A 49 0.68 42.80 25.66
C ALA A 49 0.30 42.08 26.98
N THR A 50 -0.16 40.84 26.86
CA THR A 50 -0.11 39.87 27.95
C THR A 50 0.50 38.59 27.44
N THR A 51 1.82 38.49 27.63
CA THR A 51 2.56 37.23 27.68
C THR A 51 1.92 36.34 28.73
N THR A 52 1.04 35.44 28.29
CA THR A 52 0.60 34.31 29.12
C THR A 52 1.05 33.03 28.46
N ASN A 53 2.13 32.49 29.03
CA ASN A 53 2.66 31.16 28.81
C ASN A 53 1.57 30.11 29.08
N ARG A 54 0.72 29.85 28.09
CA ARG A 54 -0.16 28.69 28.10
C ARG A 54 0.68 27.48 27.70
N ARG A 55 1.32 26.88 28.71
CA ARG A 55 1.58 25.45 28.77
C ARG A 55 0.25 24.73 28.63
N ARG A 56 -0.21 24.56 27.40
CA ARG A 56 -1.37 23.73 27.05
C ARG A 56 -0.81 22.39 26.62
N GLY A 57 -0.52 21.55 27.60
CA GLY A 57 -0.42 20.10 27.45
C GLY A 57 -1.80 19.53 27.13
N GLY A 58 -2.35 19.94 25.98
CA GLY A 58 -3.41 19.22 25.31
C GLY A 58 -2.72 18.37 24.26
N SER A 59 -2.41 17.13 24.61
CA SER A 59 -2.08 16.09 23.66
C SER A 59 -3.32 15.84 22.80
N ALA A 60 -3.59 16.75 21.85
CA ALA A 60 -4.21 16.34 20.62
C ALA A 60 -3.31 15.22 20.12
N LEU A 61 -3.87 14.02 20.05
CA LEU A 61 -3.27 12.82 19.49
C LEU A 61 -2.92 13.14 18.03
N GLY A 62 -1.84 13.90 17.84
CA GLY A 62 -1.16 14.06 16.59
C GLY A 62 -0.69 12.67 16.29
N THR A 63 -1.50 11.96 15.50
CA THR A 63 -1.16 10.72 14.83
C THR A 63 0.30 10.85 14.49
N LYS A 64 1.15 10.03 15.11
CA LYS A 64 2.55 9.92 14.71
C LYS A 64 2.47 9.51 13.26
N MET A 65 2.49 10.48 12.34
CA MET A 65 2.44 10.19 10.92
C MET A 65 3.62 9.26 10.68
N SER A 66 3.36 8.15 10.00
CA SER A 66 4.47 7.39 9.44
C SER A 66 5.37 8.40 8.73
N ALA A 67 6.67 8.37 9.02
CA ALA A 67 7.63 9.36 8.52
C ALA A 67 7.65 9.44 6.98
N THR A 68 7.05 8.46 6.31
CA THR A 68 6.98 8.32 4.86
C THR A 68 5.56 8.55 4.34
N ALA A 69 5.44 9.25 3.20
CA ALA A 69 4.15 9.45 2.52
C ALA A 69 3.40 8.13 2.25
N ALA A 70 4.14 7.09 1.82
CA ALA A 70 3.60 5.75 1.60
C ALA A 70 2.93 5.16 2.84
N GLY A 71 3.53 5.33 4.03
CA GLY A 71 2.96 4.83 5.28
C GLY A 71 1.69 5.58 5.69
N SER A 72 1.54 6.86 5.32
CA SER A 72 0.30 7.60 5.55
C SER A 72 -0.84 7.10 4.66
N TYR A 73 -0.55 6.80 3.38
CA TYR A 73 -1.53 6.18 2.48
C TYR A 73 -1.92 4.76 2.92
N ALA A 74 -0.93 3.96 3.32
CA ALA A 74 -1.16 2.60 3.82
C ALA A 74 -2.03 2.59 5.09
N LEU A 75 -1.79 3.51 6.02
CA LEU A 75 -2.60 3.66 7.23
C LEU A 75 -4.03 4.08 6.89
N ALA A 76 -4.20 5.07 6.01
CA ALA A 76 -5.53 5.51 5.58
C ALA A 76 -6.32 4.38 4.91
N LEU A 77 -5.66 3.59 4.04
CA LEU A 77 -6.28 2.43 3.39
C LEU A 77 -6.70 1.37 4.41
N ALA A 78 -5.83 1.06 5.38
CA ALA A 78 -6.12 0.09 6.43
C ALA A 78 -7.26 0.54 7.36
N ASP A 79 -7.32 1.83 7.70
CA ASP A 79 -8.39 2.40 8.53
C ASP A 79 -9.76 2.29 7.83
N VAL A 80 -9.83 2.61 6.54
CA VAL A 80 -11.07 2.48 5.74
C VAL A 80 -11.46 1.02 5.53
N ALA A 81 -10.48 0.14 5.29
CA ALA A 81 -10.73 -1.29 5.18
C ALA A 81 -11.26 -1.89 6.50
N LYS A 82 -10.75 -1.39 7.64
CA LYS A 82 -11.21 -1.76 8.98
C LYS A 82 -12.63 -1.26 9.26
N SER A 83 -12.96 -0.01 8.90
CA SER A 83 -14.33 0.50 9.08
C SER A 83 -15.36 -0.28 8.27
N ASN A 84 -14.95 -0.78 7.10
CA ASN A 84 -15.82 -1.56 6.22
C ASN A 84 -15.78 -3.08 6.50
N ASN A 85 -15.00 -3.52 7.50
CA ASN A 85 -14.78 -4.94 7.82
C ASN A 85 -14.28 -5.78 6.63
N THR A 86 -13.57 -5.17 5.67
CA THR A 86 -13.04 -5.85 4.48
C THR A 86 -11.52 -5.95 4.46
N LEU A 87 -10.92 -5.97 5.66
CA LEU A 87 -9.48 -5.89 5.88
C LEU A 87 -8.73 -7.06 5.21
N ASP A 88 -9.22 -8.29 5.35
CA ASP A 88 -8.58 -9.48 4.74
C ASP A 88 -8.73 -9.52 3.21
N ALA A 89 -9.88 -9.07 2.68
CA ALA A 89 -10.10 -8.97 1.24
C ALA A 89 -9.19 -7.91 0.62
N THR A 90 -9.06 -6.75 1.28
CA THR A 90 -8.14 -5.68 0.89
C THR A 90 -6.68 -6.15 0.93
N ALA A 91 -6.28 -6.97 1.91
CA ALA A 91 -4.94 -7.55 1.96
C ALA A 91 -4.68 -8.49 0.77
N SER A 92 -5.63 -9.37 0.42
CA SER A 92 -5.51 -10.24 -0.75
C SER A 92 -5.40 -9.44 -2.05
N ASP A 93 -6.14 -8.34 -2.18
CA ASP A 93 -6.08 -7.47 -3.34
C ASP A 93 -4.74 -6.74 -3.46
N ILE A 94 -4.17 -6.31 -2.33
CA ILE A 94 -2.85 -5.68 -2.29
C ILE A 94 -1.75 -6.66 -2.70
N ASP A 95 -1.84 -7.93 -2.30
CA ASP A 95 -0.92 -8.97 -2.77
C ASP A 95 -1.01 -9.18 -4.31
N LYS A 96 -2.20 -9.04 -4.91
CA LYS A 96 -2.36 -9.10 -6.38
C LYS A 96 -1.75 -7.88 -7.05
N ILE A 97 -1.92 -6.71 -6.46
CA ILE A 97 -1.34 -5.45 -6.95
C ILE A 97 0.18 -5.53 -6.89
N GLU A 98 0.76 -6.04 -5.80
CA GLU A 98 2.21 -6.27 -5.68
C GLU A 98 2.75 -7.10 -6.85
N ARG A 99 2.05 -8.19 -7.21
CA ARG A 99 2.43 -9.05 -8.34
C ARG A 99 2.38 -8.31 -9.67
N LEU A 100 1.40 -7.44 -9.88
CA LEU A 100 1.31 -6.62 -11.08
C LEU A 100 2.50 -5.64 -11.17
N PHE A 101 2.81 -4.94 -10.08
CA PHE A 101 3.91 -3.97 -10.04
C PHE A 101 5.31 -4.60 -9.93
N SER A 102 5.38 -5.91 -9.67
CA SER A 102 6.61 -6.69 -9.75
C SER A 102 7.11 -6.84 -11.18
N ASN A 103 6.22 -6.78 -12.18
CA ASN A 103 6.62 -6.79 -13.58
C ASN A 103 7.21 -5.42 -13.97
N PRO A 104 8.46 -5.33 -14.45
CA PRO A 104 9.09 -4.07 -14.81
C PRO A 104 8.30 -3.33 -15.90
N ALA A 105 7.74 -4.04 -16.89
CA ALA A 105 6.98 -3.42 -17.97
C ALA A 105 5.71 -2.70 -17.47
N ALA A 106 5.03 -3.27 -16.46
CA ALA A 106 3.88 -2.64 -15.84
C ALA A 106 4.30 -1.41 -15.03
N ASN A 107 5.38 -1.52 -14.26
CA ASN A 107 5.92 -0.40 -13.48
C ASN A 107 6.33 0.78 -14.39
N ASP A 108 6.99 0.51 -15.51
CA ASP A 108 7.43 1.53 -16.46
C ASP A 108 6.23 2.23 -17.14
N PHE A 109 5.17 1.48 -17.44
CA PHE A 109 3.92 2.04 -17.97
C PHE A 109 3.27 3.03 -16.98
N PHE A 110 3.23 2.68 -15.69
CA PHE A 110 2.59 3.52 -14.69
C PHE A 110 3.44 4.73 -14.26
N THR A 111 4.76 4.59 -14.24
CA THR A 111 5.71 5.67 -13.91
C THR A 111 5.86 6.68 -15.06
N ASN A 112 5.68 6.26 -16.32
CA ASN A 112 5.87 7.15 -17.47
C ASN A 112 4.83 8.30 -17.50
N PRO A 113 5.24 9.58 -17.39
CA PRO A 113 4.32 10.72 -17.35
C PRO A 113 3.74 11.10 -18.72
N THR A 114 4.27 10.54 -19.82
CA THR A 114 3.81 10.81 -21.20
C THR A 114 2.47 10.12 -21.50
N ILE A 115 2.13 9.09 -20.73
CA ILE A 115 0.90 8.33 -20.89
C ILE A 115 -0.22 9.05 -20.17
N ASP A 116 -1.31 9.28 -20.90
CA ASP A 116 -2.48 9.97 -20.39
C ASP A 116 -3.12 9.27 -19.18
N LEU A 117 -3.65 10.05 -18.24
CA LEU A 117 -4.22 9.56 -16.99
C LEU A 117 -5.45 8.68 -17.23
N GLU A 118 -6.27 9.03 -18.24
CA GLU A 118 -7.46 8.24 -18.59
C GLU A 118 -7.11 6.83 -19.04
N LYS A 119 -6.05 6.69 -19.85
CA LYS A 119 -5.55 5.37 -20.30
C LYS A 119 -5.05 4.53 -19.13
N LYS A 120 -4.35 5.15 -18.17
CA LYS A 120 -3.89 4.46 -16.96
C LYS A 120 -5.06 3.95 -16.11
N ARG A 121 -6.10 4.77 -15.93
CA ARG A 121 -7.32 4.38 -15.21
C ARG A 121 -8.03 3.23 -15.91
N GLN A 122 -8.19 3.28 -17.24
CA GLN A 122 -8.82 2.20 -18.00
C GLN A 122 -8.12 0.85 -17.79
N VAL A 123 -6.78 0.83 -17.83
CA VAL A 123 -6.00 -0.39 -17.59
C VAL A 123 -6.20 -0.92 -16.17
N ILE A 124 -6.26 -0.05 -15.16
CA ILE A 124 -6.55 -0.46 -13.78
C ILE A 124 -7.97 -0.97 -13.62
N ASP A 125 -8.97 -0.33 -14.25
CA ASP A 125 -10.36 -0.76 -14.18
C ASP A 125 -10.56 -2.12 -14.88
N GLU A 126 -9.86 -2.36 -16.00
CA GLU A 126 -9.80 -3.68 -16.65
C GLU A 126 -9.15 -4.71 -15.74
N PHE A 127 -8.00 -4.38 -15.13
CA PHE A 127 -7.33 -5.28 -14.19
C PHE A 127 -8.19 -5.56 -12.95
N ALA A 128 -8.92 -4.57 -12.43
CA ALA A 128 -9.81 -4.71 -11.29
C ALA A 128 -10.95 -5.67 -11.60
N LYS A 129 -11.49 -5.63 -12.83
CA LYS A 129 -12.50 -6.59 -13.31
C LYS A 129 -11.92 -7.99 -13.47
N SER A 130 -10.74 -8.12 -14.09
CA SER A 130 -10.10 -9.43 -14.30
C SER A 130 -9.68 -10.10 -12.99
N SER A 131 -9.19 -9.33 -12.02
CA SER A 131 -8.66 -9.82 -10.73
C SER A 131 -9.70 -9.83 -9.61
N ALA A 132 -10.95 -9.46 -9.91
CA ALA A 132 -12.06 -9.30 -8.98
C ALA A 132 -11.65 -8.51 -7.71
N LEU A 133 -11.07 -7.33 -7.92
CA LEU A 133 -10.66 -6.45 -6.81
C LEU A 133 -11.89 -5.81 -6.16
N GLN A 134 -11.79 -5.48 -4.88
CA GLN A 134 -12.79 -4.67 -4.21
C GLN A 134 -12.89 -3.27 -4.84
N PRO A 135 -14.10 -2.65 -4.81
CA PRO A 135 -14.25 -1.26 -5.23
C PRO A 135 -13.38 -0.29 -4.44
N LEU A 136 -13.14 -0.60 -3.16
CA LEU A 136 -12.29 0.19 -2.28
C LEU A 136 -10.83 0.26 -2.78
N THR A 137 -10.25 -0.89 -3.13
CA THR A 137 -8.87 -0.99 -3.63
C THR A 137 -8.73 -0.39 -5.03
N ALA A 138 -9.71 -0.62 -5.92
CA ALA A 138 -9.74 0.02 -7.24
C ALA A 138 -9.78 1.56 -7.14
N ASN A 139 -10.67 2.09 -6.31
CA ASN A 139 -10.78 3.55 -6.08
C ASN A 139 -9.49 4.12 -5.48
N PHE A 140 -8.86 3.40 -4.56
CA PHE A 140 -7.59 3.82 -3.98
C PHE A 140 -6.48 3.96 -5.02
N ILE A 141 -6.33 2.98 -5.93
CA ILE A 141 -5.35 3.07 -7.01
C ILE A 141 -5.68 4.23 -7.96
N ASN A 142 -6.97 4.44 -8.28
CA ASN A 142 -7.40 5.56 -9.11
C ASN A 142 -7.01 6.91 -8.48
N ILE A 143 -7.15 7.07 -7.16
CA ILE A 143 -6.68 8.28 -6.43
C ILE A 143 -5.15 8.41 -6.50
N LEU A 144 -4.40 7.31 -6.44
CA LEU A 144 -2.93 7.34 -6.59
C LEU A 144 -2.51 7.78 -8.00
N ILE A 145 -3.24 7.36 -9.03
CA ILE A 145 -3.03 7.81 -10.41
C ILE A 145 -3.30 9.31 -10.53
N ASP A 146 -4.40 9.78 -9.96
CA ASP A 146 -4.80 11.21 -10.01
C ASP A 146 -3.81 12.11 -9.29
N SER A 147 -3.29 11.64 -8.17
CA SER A 147 -2.26 12.35 -7.40
C SER A 147 -0.86 12.22 -8.01
N LYS A 148 -0.70 11.49 -9.13
CA LYS A 148 0.58 11.19 -9.80
C LYS A 148 1.61 10.55 -8.85
N ARG A 149 1.16 9.72 -7.91
CA ARG A 149 1.98 9.06 -6.88
C ARG A 149 2.03 7.54 -7.05
N VAL A 150 1.89 7.07 -8.29
CA VAL A 150 1.87 5.63 -8.60
C VAL A 150 3.23 4.96 -8.33
N ASP A 151 4.31 5.73 -8.41
CA ASP A 151 5.67 5.25 -8.12
C ASP A 151 5.81 4.74 -6.68
N LEU A 152 5.02 5.30 -5.75
CA LEU A 152 5.01 4.92 -4.34
C LEU A 152 4.23 3.63 -4.06
N VAL A 153 3.58 3.03 -5.05
CA VAL A 153 2.73 1.84 -4.83
C VAL A 153 3.53 0.71 -4.18
N LYS A 154 4.77 0.45 -4.63
CA LYS A 154 5.63 -0.60 -4.03
C LYS A 154 5.87 -0.37 -2.55
N ASP A 155 6.16 0.88 -2.16
CA ASP A 155 6.37 1.25 -0.77
C ASP A 155 5.07 1.17 0.04
N ILE A 156 3.94 1.55 -0.56
CA ILE A 156 2.61 1.47 0.06
C ILE A 156 2.25 0.01 0.36
N VAL A 157 2.53 -0.94 -0.55
CA VAL A 157 2.30 -2.38 -0.30
C VAL A 157 3.08 -2.84 0.93
N VAL A 158 4.38 -2.53 1.00
CA VAL A 158 5.24 -2.94 2.10
C VAL A 158 4.79 -2.33 3.43
N GLU A 159 4.43 -1.04 3.43
CA GLU A 159 3.91 -0.37 4.62
C GLU A 159 2.52 -0.90 5.02
N PHE A 160 1.66 -1.24 4.06
CA PHE A 160 0.37 -1.83 4.34
C PHE A 160 0.49 -3.19 5.03
N GLU A 161 1.40 -4.05 4.58
CA GLU A 161 1.65 -5.35 5.26
C GLU A 161 2.04 -5.13 6.73
N LYS A 162 2.89 -4.12 7.01
CA LYS A 162 3.26 -3.76 8.39
C LYS A 162 2.06 -3.26 9.19
N VAL A 163 1.20 -2.43 8.61
CA VAL A 163 -0.01 -1.90 9.29
C VAL A 163 -1.02 -3.02 9.54
N TYR A 164 -1.26 -3.89 8.56
CA TYR A 164 -2.11 -5.08 8.66
C TYR A 164 -1.68 -5.97 9.84
N ASN A 165 -0.38 -6.28 9.91
CA ASN A 165 0.19 -7.10 10.98
C ASN A 165 0.01 -6.45 12.36
N LYS A 166 0.18 -5.13 12.46
CA LYS A 166 -0.07 -4.38 13.71
C LYS A 166 -1.55 -4.35 14.11
N MET A 167 -2.47 -4.24 13.16
CA MET A 167 -3.91 -4.19 13.44
C MET A 167 -4.50 -5.54 13.85
N THR A 168 -3.97 -6.63 13.30
CA THR A 168 -4.43 -8.00 13.55
C THR A 168 -3.72 -8.68 14.72
N ASP A 169 -2.76 -7.99 15.36
CA ASP A 169 -1.82 -8.59 16.33
C ASP A 169 -1.11 -9.83 15.76
N THR A 170 -0.87 -9.83 14.45
CA THR A 170 -0.19 -10.92 13.73
C THR A 170 1.30 -10.62 13.67
N GLN A 171 2.12 -11.53 14.19
CA GLN A 171 3.55 -11.41 14.09
C GLN A 171 4.07 -12.09 12.81
N LEU A 172 4.77 -11.35 11.97
CA LEU A 172 5.53 -11.93 10.87
C LEU A 172 6.82 -12.57 11.42
N ALA A 173 7.07 -13.82 11.05
CA ALA A 173 8.29 -14.56 11.33
C ALA A 173 8.90 -15.05 10.01
N VAL A 174 10.17 -14.72 9.77
CA VAL A 174 10.92 -15.20 8.61
C VAL A 174 11.78 -16.37 9.07
N VAL A 175 11.55 -17.54 8.51
CA VAL A 175 12.31 -18.76 8.81
C VAL A 175 13.25 -19.04 7.65
N SER A 176 14.55 -18.97 7.90
CA SER A 176 15.59 -19.30 6.93
C SER A 176 16.15 -20.68 7.21
N SER A 177 16.11 -21.58 6.23
CA SER A 177 16.58 -22.97 6.35
C SER A 177 17.32 -23.42 5.09
N VAL A 178 18.18 -24.43 5.21
CA VAL A 178 18.91 -25.02 4.08
C VAL A 178 17.97 -25.78 3.14
N VAL A 179 16.99 -26.45 3.73
CA VAL A 179 16.02 -27.30 3.05
C VAL A 179 14.62 -26.77 3.33
N ALA A 180 13.69 -26.99 2.41
CA ALA A 180 12.28 -26.71 2.63
C ALA A 180 11.78 -27.50 3.86
N LEU A 181 11.28 -26.79 4.86
CA LEU A 181 10.76 -27.39 6.09
C LEU A 181 9.37 -27.98 5.85
N GLU A 182 9.11 -29.12 6.49
CA GLU A 182 7.77 -29.72 6.51
C GLU A 182 6.78 -28.84 7.30
N SER A 183 5.50 -28.90 6.91
CA SER A 183 4.41 -28.15 7.54
C SER A 183 4.29 -28.42 9.05
N GLN A 184 4.63 -29.63 9.50
CA GLN A 184 4.65 -29.98 10.93
C GLN A 184 5.66 -29.15 11.72
N HIS A 185 6.88 -29.01 11.19
CA HIS A 185 7.93 -28.21 11.82
C HIS A 185 7.59 -26.72 11.81
N LEU A 186 7.03 -26.21 10.70
CA LEU A 186 6.56 -24.83 10.63
C LEU A 186 5.48 -24.55 11.68
N ALA A 187 4.54 -25.47 11.90
CA ALA A 187 3.51 -25.32 12.92
C ALA A 187 4.08 -25.33 14.34
N GLN A 188 5.12 -26.14 14.61
CA GLN A 188 5.82 -26.12 15.89
C GLN A 188 6.56 -24.79 16.12
N ILE A 189 7.26 -24.29 15.11
CA ILE A 189 7.93 -22.98 15.14
C ILE A 189 6.91 -21.86 15.37
N ALA A 190 5.77 -21.88 14.67
CA ALA A 190 4.69 -20.91 14.87
C ALA A 190 4.23 -20.87 16.33
N LYS A 191 3.97 -22.04 16.93
CA LYS A 191 3.56 -22.16 18.34
C LYS A 191 4.63 -21.62 19.30
N GLN A 192 5.90 -21.90 19.04
CA GLN A 192 7.00 -21.38 19.88
C GLN A 192 7.11 -19.85 19.76
N VAL A 193 7.10 -19.31 18.54
CA VAL A 193 7.13 -17.86 18.30
C VAL A 193 5.92 -17.16 18.94
N GLN A 194 4.75 -17.80 18.88
CA GLN A 194 3.53 -17.30 19.51
C GLN A 194 3.68 -17.21 21.03
N LYS A 195 4.24 -18.26 21.67
CA LYS A 195 4.55 -18.25 23.12
C LYS A 195 5.55 -17.16 23.51
N LEU A 196 6.59 -16.96 22.70
CA LEU A 196 7.64 -15.98 22.98
C LEU A 196 7.19 -14.53 22.74
N THR A 197 6.31 -14.30 21.77
CA THR A 197 5.86 -12.96 21.39
C THR A 197 4.56 -12.55 22.08
N GLY A 198 3.75 -13.51 22.50
CA GLY A 198 2.38 -13.26 23.00
C GLY A 198 1.40 -12.82 21.91
N ALA A 199 1.77 -12.98 20.62
CA ALA A 199 0.95 -12.57 19.49
C ALA A 199 -0.29 -13.49 19.33
N LYS A 200 -1.38 -12.94 18.79
CA LYS A 200 -2.60 -13.74 18.53
C LYS A 200 -2.40 -14.71 17.37
N ASN A 201 -1.68 -14.28 16.34
CA ASN A 201 -1.40 -15.08 15.16
C ASN A 201 0.05 -14.90 14.71
N VAL A 202 0.60 -15.89 14.00
CA VAL A 202 1.97 -15.86 13.49
C VAL A 202 1.96 -16.25 12.01
N ARG A 203 2.37 -15.32 11.14
CA ARG A 203 2.54 -15.58 9.70
C ARG A 203 4.01 -15.95 9.46
N ILE A 204 4.24 -17.15 8.92
CA ILE A 204 5.60 -17.61 8.60
C ILE A 204 5.89 -17.36 7.11
N LYS A 205 7.01 -16.69 6.82
CA LYS A 205 7.62 -16.63 5.49
C LYS A 205 8.88 -17.51 5.50
N THR A 206 8.91 -18.54 4.66
CA THR A 206 10.05 -19.46 4.55
C THR A 206 11.01 -18.97 3.47
N VAL A 207 12.31 -18.94 3.78
CA VAL A 207 13.39 -18.57 2.85
C VAL A 207 14.41 -19.69 2.85
N ILE A 208 14.84 -20.12 1.66
CA ILE A 208 15.89 -21.14 1.54
C ILE A 208 17.23 -20.41 1.46
N ASP A 209 18.09 -20.63 2.45
CA ASP A 209 19.45 -20.07 2.48
C ASP A 209 20.48 -21.21 2.48
N PRO A 210 21.14 -21.47 1.33
CA PRO A 210 22.15 -22.53 1.21
C PRO A 210 23.46 -22.21 1.94
N SER A 211 23.64 -20.98 2.45
CA SER A 211 24.84 -20.59 3.21
C SER A 211 24.88 -21.23 4.60
N LEU A 212 23.74 -21.70 5.10
CA LEU A 212 23.64 -22.43 6.35
C LEU A 212 24.10 -23.89 6.11
N VAL A 213 24.94 -24.42 7.00
CA VAL A 213 25.42 -25.82 6.88
C VAL A 213 24.32 -26.80 7.29
N ALA A 214 23.63 -26.50 8.39
CA ALA A 214 22.51 -27.25 8.91
C ALA A 214 21.73 -26.42 9.96
N GLY A 215 20.44 -26.73 10.13
CA GLY A 215 19.54 -26.05 11.06
C GLY A 215 18.67 -24.97 10.40
N PHE A 216 18.12 -24.08 11.22
CA PHE A 216 17.27 -22.97 10.77
C PHE A 216 17.47 -21.73 11.64
N THR A 217 17.12 -20.57 11.10
CA THR A 217 17.09 -19.31 11.83
C THR A 217 15.70 -18.68 11.70
N VAL A 218 15.21 -18.07 12.78
CA VAL A 218 13.89 -17.44 12.83
C VAL A 218 14.07 -15.97 13.20
N ARG A 219 13.72 -15.07 12.29
CA ARG A 219 13.69 -13.63 12.53
C ARG A 219 12.26 -13.17 12.75
N TYR A 220 12.01 -12.45 13.85
CA TYR A 220 10.69 -11.93 14.22
C TYR A 220 10.80 -10.56 14.91
N GLY A 221 9.66 -9.92 15.13
CA GLY A 221 9.53 -8.56 15.68
C GLY A 221 9.25 -7.51 14.61
N SER A 222 8.74 -6.34 15.03
CA SER A 222 8.25 -5.27 14.13
C SER A 222 9.31 -4.69 13.18
N SER A 223 10.59 -4.90 13.47
CA SER A 223 11.73 -4.50 12.62
C SER A 223 12.71 -5.65 12.37
N GLY A 224 12.33 -6.90 12.65
CA GLY A 224 13.21 -8.06 12.53
C GLY A 224 14.39 -8.07 13.52
N SER A 225 14.28 -7.32 14.64
CA SER A 225 15.37 -7.17 15.61
C SER A 225 15.61 -8.42 16.46
N LYS A 226 14.62 -9.31 16.58
CA LYS A 226 14.76 -10.54 17.35
C LYS A 226 15.06 -11.67 16.38
N MET A 227 16.17 -12.36 16.60
CA MET A 227 16.59 -13.51 15.82
C MET A 227 16.89 -14.68 16.75
N ILE A 228 16.30 -15.83 16.46
CA ILE A 228 16.65 -17.11 17.06
C ILE A 228 17.45 -17.85 16.00
N ASP A 229 18.73 -18.06 16.29
CA ASP A 229 19.60 -18.86 15.45
C ASP A 229 19.78 -20.23 16.11
N MET A 230 19.33 -21.28 15.40
CA MET A 230 19.52 -22.69 15.75
C MET A 230 20.32 -23.41 14.65
N SER A 231 21.26 -22.70 14.00
CA SER A 231 22.18 -23.30 13.05
C SER A 231 23.31 -24.05 13.77
N VAL A 232 23.81 -25.09 13.12
CA VAL A 232 24.98 -25.86 13.62
C VAL A 232 26.22 -24.98 13.72
N LYS A 233 26.35 -23.98 12.84
CA LYS A 233 27.44 -23.01 12.88
C LYS A 233 27.51 -22.33 14.24
N LYS A 234 26.38 -21.82 14.74
CA LYS A 234 26.33 -21.17 16.05
C LYS A 234 26.65 -22.13 17.20
N GLN A 235 26.19 -23.37 17.13
CA GLN A 235 26.51 -24.38 18.15
C GLN A 235 28.02 -24.65 18.22
N LEU A 236 28.69 -24.74 17.07
CA LEU A 236 30.14 -24.91 17.02
C LEU A 236 30.89 -23.68 17.56
N GLU A 237 30.45 -22.47 17.20
CA GLU A 237 31.02 -21.21 17.74
C GLU A 237 30.88 -21.13 19.26
N GLU A 238 29.75 -21.57 19.81
CA GLU A 238 29.50 -21.61 21.26
C GLU A 238 30.41 -22.64 21.96
N ILE A 239 30.65 -23.80 21.35
CA ILE A 239 31.60 -24.79 21.88
C ILE A 239 33.03 -24.26 21.84
N THR A 240 33.47 -23.65 20.73
CA THR A 240 34.83 -23.08 20.65
C THR A 240 35.04 -21.99 21.70
N ALA A 241 34.05 -21.12 21.92
CA ALA A 241 34.13 -20.08 22.93
C ALA A 241 34.21 -20.64 24.36
N GLN A 242 33.55 -21.77 24.65
CA GLN A 242 33.66 -22.44 25.95
C GLN A 242 35.04 -23.06 26.18
N LEU A 243 35.65 -23.62 25.14
CA LEU A 243 36.99 -24.21 25.23
C LEU A 243 38.08 -23.13 25.41
N ASP A 244 37.99 -22.03 24.66
CA ASP A 244 38.93 -20.91 24.78
C ASP A 244 38.95 -20.29 26.19
N LEU A 245 37.80 -20.26 26.88
CA LEU A 245 37.70 -19.75 28.25
C LEU A 245 38.33 -20.71 29.28
N SER A 246 38.31 -22.02 29.02
CA SER A 246 38.85 -23.03 29.95
C SER A 246 40.39 -23.07 29.99
N ASP A 247 41.05 -22.61 28.93
CA ASP A 247 42.52 -22.53 28.88
C ASP A 247 43.10 -21.38 29.74
N ILE A 248 42.27 -20.43 30.19
CA ILE A 248 42.70 -19.24 30.95
C ILE A 248 42.74 -19.49 32.48
N GLU A 249 41.93 -20.41 33.02
CA GLU A 249 41.88 -20.67 34.48
C GLU A 249 43.02 -21.57 35.01
N LEU A 250 43.82 -22.21 34.14
CA LEU A 250 44.91 -23.11 34.54
C LEU A 250 46.27 -22.43 34.76
N ALA A 251 46.35 -21.10 34.65
CA ALA A 251 47.60 -20.33 34.73
C ALA A 251 47.73 -19.42 35.98
N ALA A 252 47.00 -19.70 37.06
CA ALA A 252 47.09 -18.95 38.33
C ALA A 252 47.55 -19.84 39.50
#